data_AF-A0AAT9ISA4-F1
#
_entry.id   AF-A0AAT9ISA4-F1
#
_cell.length_a   1.000
_cell.length_b   1.000
_cell.length_c   1.000
_cell.angle_alpha   90.00
_cell.angle_beta   90.00
_cell.angle_gamma   90.00
#
_symmetry.space_group_name_H-M   'P 1'
#
loop_
_entity.id
_entity.type
_entity.pdbx_description
1 polymer ?
#
loop_
_entity_poly.entity_id
_entity_poly.type
_entity_poly.pdbx_seq_one_letter_code
_entity_poly.pdbx_strand_id
1 'polypeptide(L)'
;MLEKASKLSRWSIRDIAVICAVVVLFFAAIGWASVVRASGGDMLQQHPLSLWTLIASSLLLVAVVSVIWWRNIDEAAREAHKWSWYWGGSAGLSGVMVLFLLVYMTGGSFGRDSIASAGFAGRELELGMATGVVLPVIGYAIAWVIWWWRRR
;
A
#
# COMPACT_ATOMS: atom_id res chain seq x y z
N MET A 1 -14.65 24.11 -23.91
CA MET A 1 -14.60 23.06 -22.85
C MET A 1 -13.28 23.02 -22.07
N LEU A 2 -12.15 23.48 -22.63
CA LEU A 2 -10.84 23.50 -21.95
C LEU A 2 -10.67 24.59 -20.87
N GLU A 3 -11.52 25.63 -20.89
CA GLU A 3 -11.45 26.76 -19.96
C GLU A 3 -12.07 26.48 -18.57
N LYS A 4 -12.95 25.47 -18.47
CA LYS A 4 -13.51 25.04 -17.17
C LYS A 4 -12.55 24.16 -16.37
N ALA A 5 -11.56 23.54 -17.01
CA ALA A 5 -10.58 22.69 -16.33
C ALA A 5 -9.52 23.48 -15.55
N SER A 6 -9.26 24.75 -15.92
CA SER A 6 -8.28 25.60 -15.23
C SER A 6 -8.76 26.15 -13.89
N LYS A 7 -10.08 26.21 -13.66
CA LYS A 7 -10.69 26.70 -12.41
C LYS A 7 -10.75 25.67 -11.29
N LEU A 8 -10.54 24.38 -11.58
CA LEU A 8 -10.54 23.30 -10.58
C LEU A 8 -9.21 23.12 -9.83
N SER A 9 -8.13 23.80 -10.25
CA SER A 9 -6.80 23.72 -9.63
C SER A 9 -6.44 24.99 -8.85
N ARG A 10 -7.33 25.50 -8.00
CA ARG A 10 -7.05 26.69 -7.16
C ARG A 10 -6.41 26.36 -5.81
N TRP A 11 -6.29 25.08 -5.47
CA TRP A 11 -5.66 24.64 -4.23
C TRP A 11 -4.14 24.56 -4.44
N SER A 12 -3.41 25.39 -3.72
CA SER A 12 -1.95 25.30 -3.64
C SER A 12 -1.56 23.95 -3.03
N ILE A 13 -0.41 23.40 -3.42
CA ILE A 13 0.17 22.20 -2.75
C ILE A 13 0.24 22.42 -1.24
N ARG A 14 0.46 23.68 -0.81
CA ARG A 14 0.47 24.07 0.60
C ARG A 14 -0.89 23.90 1.26
N ASP A 15 -1.98 24.22 0.57
CA ASP A 15 -3.34 24.10 1.11
C ASP A 15 -3.74 22.62 1.24
N ILE A 16 -3.36 21.79 0.25
CA ILE A 16 -3.59 20.34 0.30
C ILE A 16 -2.80 19.73 1.45
N ALA A 17 -1.51 20.07 1.58
CA ALA A 17 -0.66 19.57 2.66
C ALA A 17 -1.15 20.00 4.04
N VAL A 18 -1.61 21.24 4.21
CA VAL A 18 -2.15 21.76 5.48
C VAL A 18 -3.46 21.06 5.85
N ILE A 19 -4.39 20.92 4.91
CA ILE A 19 -5.67 20.21 5.17
C ILE A 19 -5.40 18.77 5.58
N CYS A 20 -4.46 18.10 4.92
CA CYS A 20 -4.14 16.71 5.23
C CYS A 20 -3.35 16.57 6.53
N ALA A 21 -2.46 17.50 6.86
CA ALA A 21 -1.79 17.53 8.15
C ALA A 21 -2.80 17.73 9.29
N VAL A 22 -3.78 18.63 9.13
CA VAL A 22 -4.84 18.83 10.12
C VAL A 22 -5.70 17.58 10.27
N VAL A 23 -6.09 16.94 9.16
CA VAL A 23 -6.87 15.69 9.18
C VAL A 23 -6.08 14.57 9.84
N VAL A 24 -4.81 14.37 9.48
CA VAL A 24 -3.94 13.34 10.06
C VAL A 24 -3.70 13.59 11.54
N LEU A 25 -3.41 14.82 11.96
CA LEU A 25 -3.20 15.13 13.37
C LEU A 25 -4.48 14.96 14.20
N PHE A 26 -5.63 15.33 13.65
CA PHE A 26 -6.93 15.16 14.29
C PHE A 26 -7.28 13.68 14.48
N PHE A 27 -7.09 12.85 13.45
CA PHE A 27 -7.38 11.42 13.53
C PHE A 27 -6.30 10.60 14.23
N ALA A 28 -5.03 11.00 14.15
CA ALA A 28 -3.96 10.43 14.96
C ALA A 28 -4.20 10.71 16.45
N ALA A 29 -4.72 11.87 16.83
CA ALA A 29 -5.08 12.15 18.22
C ALA A 29 -6.23 11.25 18.73
N ILE A 30 -7.26 11.01 17.89
CA ILE A 30 -8.39 10.12 18.22
C ILE A 30 -7.95 8.64 18.26
N GLY A 31 -7.17 8.20 17.26
CA GLY A 31 -6.62 6.85 17.19
C GLY A 31 -5.64 6.56 18.32
N TRP A 32 -4.73 7.49 18.62
CA TRP A 32 -3.75 7.37 19.70
C TRP A 32 -4.41 7.30 21.08
N ALA A 33 -5.41 8.14 21.36
CA ALA A 33 -6.18 8.09 22.61
C ALA A 33 -6.88 6.73 22.80
N SER A 34 -7.26 6.07 21.71
CA SER A 34 -7.91 4.76 21.70
C SER A 34 -6.90 3.61 21.88
N VAL A 35 -5.73 3.70 21.23
CA VAL A 35 -4.62 2.73 21.37
C VAL A 35 -4.02 2.75 22.78
N VAL A 36 -3.82 3.93 23.37
CA VAL A 36 -3.25 4.07 24.73
C VAL A 36 -4.20 3.52 25.80
N ARG A 37 -5.50 3.50 25.55
CA ARG A 37 -6.52 2.96 26.46
C ARG A 37 -6.80 1.47 26.26
N ALA A 38 -6.46 0.93 25.09
CA ALA A 38 -6.66 -0.48 24.77
C ALA A 38 -5.43 -1.29 25.18
N SER A 39 -5.53 -2.03 26.28
CA SER A 39 -4.56 -3.08 26.60
C SER A 39 -4.98 -4.39 25.92
N GLY A 40 -4.25 -4.81 24.87
CA GLY A 40 -4.42 -6.11 24.22
C GLY A 40 -5.04 -6.08 22.81
N GLY A 41 -5.03 -7.23 22.13
CA GLY A 41 -5.42 -7.40 20.72
C GLY A 41 -6.90 -7.24 20.37
N ASP A 42 -7.74 -6.79 21.31
CA ASP A 42 -9.20 -6.72 21.17
C ASP A 42 -9.74 -5.35 20.69
N MET A 43 -8.84 -4.46 20.23
CA MET A 43 -9.21 -3.13 19.71
C MET A 43 -10.32 -3.18 18.64
N LEU A 44 -10.35 -4.22 17.80
CA LEU A 44 -11.35 -4.42 16.74
C LEU A 44 -12.76 -4.56 17.29
N GLN A 45 -12.92 -5.22 18.44
CA GLN A 45 -14.22 -5.45 19.06
C GLN A 45 -14.63 -4.30 19.96
N GLN A 46 -13.68 -3.72 20.70
CA GLN A 46 -13.98 -2.71 21.72
C GLN A 46 -14.15 -1.31 21.13
N HIS A 47 -13.41 -0.98 20.07
CA HIS A 47 -13.42 0.36 19.46
C HIS A 47 -13.36 0.30 17.92
N PRO A 48 -14.39 -0.25 17.26
CA PRO A 48 -14.39 -0.42 15.80
C PRO A 48 -14.26 0.92 15.06
N LEU A 49 -14.90 1.99 15.55
CA LEU A 49 -14.84 3.30 14.91
C LEU A 49 -13.43 3.92 14.96
N SER A 50 -12.66 3.74 16.04
CA SER A 50 -11.29 4.29 16.12
C SER A 50 -10.34 3.59 15.16
N LEU A 51 -10.53 2.29 14.91
CA LEU A 51 -9.71 1.56 13.95
C LEU A 51 -10.05 1.91 12.51
N TRP A 52 -11.34 2.00 12.18
CA TRP A 52 -11.74 2.42 10.84
C TRP A 52 -11.28 3.84 10.51
N THR A 53 -11.33 4.74 11.49
CA THR A 53 -10.80 6.11 11.33
C THR A 53 -9.28 6.14 11.19
N LEU A 54 -8.54 5.31 11.95
CA LEU A 54 -7.09 5.16 11.77
C LEU A 54 -6.73 4.62 10.38
N ILE A 55 -7.43 3.59 9.90
CA ILE A 55 -7.21 3.02 8.55
C ILE A 55 -7.53 4.07 7.48
N ALA A 56 -8.70 4.71 7.56
CA ALA A 56 -9.14 5.69 6.58
C ALA A 56 -8.20 6.91 6.51
N SER A 57 -7.75 7.43 7.66
CA SER A 57 -6.81 8.54 7.71
C SER A 57 -5.42 8.17 7.19
N SER A 58 -4.93 6.96 7.49
CA SER A 58 -3.66 6.45 6.93
C SER A 58 -3.72 6.33 5.40
N LEU A 59 -4.82 5.78 4.86
CA LEU A 59 -5.02 5.68 3.42
C LEU A 59 -5.10 7.06 2.76
N LEU A 60 -5.80 8.01 3.39
CA LEU A 60 -5.90 9.38 2.89
C LEU A 60 -4.52 10.07 2.88
N LEU A 61 -3.73 9.92 3.93
CA LEU A 61 -2.37 10.45 3.99
C LEU A 61 -1.50 9.88 2.87
N VAL A 62 -1.50 8.56 2.68
CA VAL A 62 -0.74 7.90 1.61
C VAL A 62 -1.17 8.42 0.24
N ALA A 63 -2.48 8.55 -0.01
CA ALA A 63 -3.00 9.09 -1.27
C ALA A 63 -2.50 10.51 -1.53
N VAL A 64 -2.54 11.39 -0.51
CA VAL A 64 -2.12 12.79 -0.62
C VAL A 64 -0.63 12.90 -0.88
N VAL A 65 0.19 12.20 -0.08
CA VAL A 65 1.64 12.18 -0.25
C VAL A 65 1.99 11.67 -1.65
N SER A 66 1.30 10.63 -2.12
CA SER A 66 1.48 10.08 -3.47
C SER A 66 1.15 11.11 -4.56
N VAL A 67 0.07 11.87 -4.42
CA VAL A 67 -0.30 12.95 -5.37
C VAL A 67 0.74 14.07 -5.37
N ILE A 68 1.18 14.50 -4.19
CA ILE A 68 2.21 15.55 -4.07
C ILE A 68 3.52 15.07 -4.71
N TRP A 69 3.96 13.86 -4.39
CA TRP A 69 5.14 13.25 -4.98
C TRP A 69 5.03 13.18 -6.51
N TRP A 70 3.91 12.65 -7.04
CA TRP A 70 3.68 12.51 -8.48
C TRP A 70 3.75 13.83 -9.26
N ARG A 71 3.28 14.92 -8.64
CA ARG A 71 3.32 16.26 -9.24
C ARG A 71 4.71 16.88 -9.25
N ASN A 72 5.58 16.47 -8.33
CA ASN A 72 6.90 17.06 -8.13
C ASN A 72 8.04 16.29 -8.82
N ILE A 73 7.84 15.02 -9.15
CA ILE A 73 8.84 14.24 -9.89
C ILE A 73 8.91 14.62 -11.37
N ASP A 74 10.09 14.44 -11.95
CA ASP A 74 10.32 14.65 -13.38
C ASP A 74 9.59 13.60 -14.25
N GLU A 75 9.55 13.85 -15.56
CA GLU A 75 8.86 12.96 -16.50
C GLU A 75 9.55 11.61 -16.63
N ALA A 76 10.88 11.56 -16.52
CA ALA A 76 11.64 10.30 -16.62
C ALA A 76 11.29 9.36 -15.46
N ALA A 77 11.20 9.88 -14.24
CA ALA A 77 10.77 9.17 -13.05
C ALA A 77 9.30 8.73 -13.13
N ARG A 78 8.40 9.54 -13.73
CA ARG A 78 7.01 9.13 -13.98
C ARG A 78 6.92 7.95 -14.94
N GLU A 79 7.67 7.99 -16.04
CA GLU A 79 7.73 6.88 -17.00
C GLU A 79 8.35 5.63 -16.39
N ALA A 80 9.43 5.77 -15.63
CA ALA A 80 10.03 4.68 -14.87
C ALA A 80 9.02 4.05 -13.91
N HIS A 81 8.24 4.87 -13.20
CA HIS A 81 7.22 4.39 -12.26
C HIS A 81 6.10 3.61 -12.95
N LYS A 82 5.50 4.17 -14.02
CA LYS A 82 4.43 3.48 -14.77
C LYS A 82 4.92 2.17 -15.36
N TRP A 83 6.10 2.17 -15.98
CA TRP A 83 6.67 0.98 -16.60
C TRP A 83 6.97 -0.11 -15.57
N SER A 84 7.58 0.28 -14.45
CA SER A 84 7.95 -0.65 -13.38
C SER A 84 6.73 -1.20 -12.67
N TRP A 85 5.70 -0.38 -12.48
CA TRP A 85 4.42 -0.81 -11.92
C TRP A 85 3.71 -1.81 -12.83
N TYR A 86 3.62 -1.51 -14.13
CA TYR A 86 2.98 -2.42 -15.08
C TYR A 86 3.71 -3.77 -15.16
N TRP A 87 5.02 -3.76 -15.42
CA TRP A 87 5.77 -5.01 -15.62
C TRP A 87 6.07 -5.73 -14.31
N GLY A 88 6.62 -5.01 -13.33
CA GLY A 88 7.02 -5.59 -12.06
C GLY A 88 5.83 -5.98 -11.19
N GLY A 89 4.80 -5.14 -11.14
CA GLY A 89 3.56 -5.44 -10.41
C GLY A 89 2.80 -6.62 -11.01
N SER A 90 2.60 -6.65 -12.34
CA SER A 90 1.91 -7.77 -12.99
C SER A 90 2.68 -9.09 -12.87
N ALA A 91 4.02 -9.06 -13.03
CA ALA A 91 4.85 -10.24 -12.84
C ALA A 91 4.79 -10.76 -11.39
N GLY A 92 4.85 -9.86 -10.41
CA GLY A 92 4.69 -10.22 -9.00
C GLY A 92 3.31 -10.81 -8.69
N LEU A 93 2.22 -10.24 -9.21
CA LEU A 93 0.87 -10.78 -9.07
C LEU A 93 0.71 -12.16 -9.73
N SER A 94 1.33 -12.37 -10.89
CA SER A 94 1.39 -13.71 -11.50
C SER A 94 2.10 -14.72 -10.59
N GLY A 95 3.17 -14.31 -9.91
CA GLY A 95 3.83 -15.13 -8.88
C GLY A 95 2.90 -15.49 -7.72
N VAL A 96 2.11 -14.53 -7.23
CA VAL A 96 1.07 -14.77 -6.21
C VAL A 96 0.05 -15.79 -6.70
N MET A 97 -0.40 -15.70 -7.95
CA MET A 97 -1.32 -16.67 -8.54
C MET A 97 -0.73 -18.08 -8.60
N VAL A 98 0.55 -18.21 -8.98
CA VAL A 98 1.24 -19.51 -8.98
C VAL A 98 1.32 -20.10 -7.57
N LEU A 99 1.65 -19.29 -6.55
CA LEU A 99 1.66 -19.74 -5.15
C LEU A 99 0.27 -20.18 -4.69
N PHE A 100 -0.77 -19.42 -5.03
CA PHE A 100 -2.15 -19.79 -4.75
C PHE A 100 -2.51 -21.15 -5.37
N LEU A 101 -2.20 -21.36 -6.65
CA LEU A 101 -2.47 -22.63 -7.33
C LEU A 101 -1.69 -23.79 -6.69
N LEU A 102 -0.44 -23.58 -6.26
CA LEU A 102 0.36 -24.60 -5.59
C LEU A 102 -0.24 -25.00 -4.24
N VAL A 103 -0.70 -24.02 -3.44
CA VAL A 103 -1.42 -24.28 -2.19
C VAL A 103 -2.70 -25.06 -2.46
N TYR A 104 -3.48 -24.65 -3.48
CA TYR A 104 -4.74 -25.30 -3.83
C TYR A 104 -4.54 -26.75 -4.31
N MET A 105 -3.62 -26.98 -5.25
CA MET A 105 -3.34 -28.30 -5.84
C MET A 105 -2.75 -29.30 -4.84
N THR A 106 -2.07 -28.82 -3.80
CA THR A 106 -1.50 -29.68 -2.74
C THR A 106 -2.44 -29.94 -1.57
N GLY A 107 -3.71 -29.52 -1.65
CA GLY A 107 -4.65 -29.64 -0.53
C GLY A 107 -4.18 -28.85 0.71
N GLY A 108 -3.45 -27.76 0.48
CA GLY A 108 -2.92 -26.88 1.53
C GLY A 108 -1.67 -27.38 2.25
N SER A 109 -1.09 -28.55 1.91
CA SER A 109 0.13 -29.02 2.58
C SER A 109 1.30 -28.06 2.37
N PHE A 110 1.49 -27.59 1.13
CA PHE A 110 2.52 -26.58 0.82
C PHE A 110 2.33 -25.29 1.63
N GLY A 111 1.08 -24.84 1.78
CA GLY A 111 0.76 -23.65 2.58
C GLY A 111 1.15 -23.84 4.04
N ARG A 112 0.76 -24.97 4.65
CA ARG A 112 1.08 -25.30 6.05
C ARG A 112 2.59 -25.41 6.29
N ASP A 113 3.34 -26.04 5.40
CA ASP A 113 4.79 -26.18 5.52
C ASP A 113 5.50 -24.83 5.36
N SER A 114 5.02 -23.98 4.44
CA SER A 114 5.54 -22.62 4.22
C SER A 114 5.25 -21.70 5.42
N ILE A 115 4.06 -21.81 6.00
CA ILE A 115 3.62 -21.10 7.22
C ILE A 115 4.50 -21.48 8.41
N ALA A 116 4.74 -22.79 8.62
CA ALA A 116 5.56 -23.29 9.71
C ALA A 116 7.03 -22.85 9.57
N SER A 117 7.59 -22.91 8.36
CA SER A 117 8.99 -22.51 8.11
C SER A 117 9.22 -21.01 8.18
N ALA A 118 8.23 -20.19 7.83
CA ALA A 118 8.32 -18.73 7.88
C ALA A 118 7.92 -18.13 9.24
N GLY A 119 7.50 -18.95 10.21
CA GLY A 119 7.11 -18.50 11.56
C GLY A 119 5.71 -17.86 11.64
N PHE A 120 4.91 -17.98 10.59
CA PHE A 120 3.52 -17.50 10.56
C PHE A 120 2.58 -18.53 11.20
N ALA A 121 2.69 -18.81 12.50
CA ALA A 121 1.93 -19.90 13.12
C ALA A 121 0.40 -19.80 12.86
N GLY A 122 -0.14 -20.70 12.02
CA GLY A 122 -1.59 -20.93 11.84
C GLY A 122 -2.36 -19.84 11.09
N ARG A 123 -1.73 -19.08 10.20
CA ARG A 123 -2.38 -17.96 9.50
C ARG A 123 -2.12 -17.95 7.99
N GLU A 124 -2.84 -18.76 7.25
CA GLU A 124 -2.86 -18.80 5.77
C GLU A 124 -3.18 -17.42 5.17
N LEU A 125 -4.02 -16.64 5.86
CA LEU A 125 -4.35 -15.26 5.49
C LEU A 125 -3.11 -14.36 5.52
N GLU A 126 -2.23 -14.49 6.52
CA GLU A 126 -1.02 -13.66 6.62
C GLU A 126 -0.03 -13.99 5.51
N LEU A 127 0.16 -15.28 5.20
CA LEU A 127 0.98 -15.70 4.08
C LEU A 127 0.45 -15.10 2.77
N GLY A 128 -0.86 -15.12 2.56
CA GLY A 128 -1.52 -14.51 1.41
C GLY A 128 -1.32 -12.98 1.35
N MET A 129 -1.52 -12.28 2.47
CA MET A 129 -1.31 -10.83 2.56
C MET A 129 0.16 -10.44 2.34
N ALA A 130 1.09 -11.17 2.93
CA ALA A 130 2.52 -10.91 2.80
C ALA A 130 2.97 -11.12 1.35
N THR A 131 2.67 -12.28 0.75
CA THR A 131 3.04 -12.59 -0.63
C THR A 131 2.36 -11.67 -1.64
N GLY A 132 1.09 -11.30 -1.39
CA GLY A 132 0.31 -10.35 -2.17
C GLY A 132 0.92 -8.96 -2.29
N VAL A 133 1.77 -8.54 -1.34
CA VAL A 133 2.46 -7.25 -1.36
C VAL A 133 3.94 -7.41 -1.73
N VAL A 134 4.63 -8.37 -1.11
CA VAL A 134 6.08 -8.57 -1.29
C VAL A 134 6.39 -9.00 -2.73
N LEU A 135 5.58 -9.91 -3.29
CA LEU A 135 5.57 -10.34 -4.70
C LEU A 135 5.72 -9.15 -5.68
N PRO A 136 4.66 -8.33 -5.75
CA PRO A 136 4.62 -7.14 -6.60
C PRO A 136 5.71 -6.12 -6.29
N VAL A 137 6.06 -5.89 -5.02
CA VAL A 137 7.09 -4.90 -4.65
C VAL A 137 8.49 -5.32 -5.11
N ILE A 138 8.84 -6.60 -4.96
CA ILE A 138 10.11 -7.14 -5.48
C ILE A 138 10.14 -7.03 -7.00
N GLY A 139 9.07 -7.47 -7.67
CA GLY A 139 8.95 -7.37 -9.12
C GLY A 139 9.09 -5.92 -9.60
N TYR A 140 8.43 -5.00 -8.92
CA TYR A 140 8.52 -3.55 -9.16
C TYR A 140 9.96 -3.05 -9.02
N ALA A 141 10.66 -3.38 -7.93
CA ALA A 141 12.03 -2.93 -7.69
C ALA A 141 13.00 -3.44 -8.77
N ILE A 142 12.85 -4.71 -9.19
CA ILE A 142 13.64 -5.30 -10.28
C ILE A 142 13.36 -4.56 -11.60
N ALA A 143 12.08 -4.37 -11.96
CA ALA A 143 11.69 -3.66 -13.16
C ALA A 143 12.24 -2.22 -13.15
N TRP A 144 12.17 -1.55 -12.00
CA TRP A 144 12.71 -0.21 -11.83
C TRP A 144 14.22 -0.16 -12.12
N VAL A 145 15.00 -1.06 -11.52
CA VAL A 145 16.45 -1.14 -11.77
C VAL A 145 16.76 -1.41 -13.24
N ILE A 146 16.03 -2.33 -13.88
CA ILE A 146 16.18 -2.65 -15.31
C ILE A 146 15.89 -1.43 -16.18
N TRP A 147 14.85 -0.65 -15.85
CA TRP A 147 14.48 0.54 -16.61
C TRP A 147 15.63 1.55 -16.68
N TRP A 148 16.28 1.79 -15.53
CA TRP A 148 17.42 2.70 -15.44
C TRP A 148 18.66 2.14 -16.11
N TRP A 149 18.96 0.85 -15.95
CA TRP A 149 20.12 0.24 -16.60
C TRP A 149 20.04 0.36 -18.12
N ARG A 150 18.86 0.13 -18.72
CA ARG A 150 18.68 0.26 -20.18
C ARG A 150 18.79 1.68 -20.72
N ARG A 151 18.81 2.70 -19.85
CA ARG A 151 18.80 4.13 -20.22
C ARG A 151 20.00 4.89 -19.67
N ARG A 152 21.02 4.17 -19.22
CA ARG A 152 22.39 4.70 -19.11
C ARG A 152 23.03 4.71 -20.49
#